data_AF-A0A7C1TGM7-F1
#
_entry.id   AF-A0A7C1TGM7-F1
#
_cell.length_a   1.000
_cell.length_b   1.000
_cell.length_c   1.000
_cell.angle_alpha   90.00
_cell.angle_beta   90.00
_cell.angle_gamma   90.00
#
_symmetry.space_group_name_H-M   'P 1'
#
loop_
_entity.id
_entity.type
_entity.pdbx_description
1 polymer ?
#
loop_
_entity_poly.entity_id
_entity_poly.type
_entity_poly.pdbx_seq_one_letter_code
_entity_poly.pdbx_strand_id
1 'polypeptide(L)'
;MERVNVRLIILALLISLLAACAAVPMVNQKNLKKASEINAKLGLGYMQEGHDETALHKLLKAIKQDPENADAHQYLAVLYNRL
;
A
#
# COMPACT_ATOMS: atom_id res chain seq x y z
N MET A 1 -47.67 16.44 -3.42
CA MET A 1 -46.42 16.87 -4.10
C MET A 1 -45.25 17.01 -3.13
N GLU A 2 -45.45 17.44 -1.88
CA GLU A 2 -44.36 17.60 -0.89
C GLU A 2 -43.63 16.30 -0.51
N ARG A 3 -44.33 15.16 -0.37
CA ARG A 3 -43.69 13.87 -0.02
C ARG A 3 -42.73 13.34 -1.10
N VAL A 4 -42.91 13.73 -2.36
CA VAL A 4 -42.04 13.32 -3.47
C VAL A 4 -40.71 14.07 -3.39
N ASN A 5 -40.74 15.35 -3.03
CA ASN A 5 -39.55 16.18 -2.86
C ASN A 5 -38.70 15.70 -1.68
N VAL A 6 -39.32 15.28 -0.56
CA VAL A 6 -38.58 14.72 0.59
C VAL A 6 -37.87 13.41 0.22
N ARG A 7 -38.53 12.52 -0.54
CA ARG A 7 -37.89 11.27 -1.02
C ARG A 7 -36.72 11.55 -1.97
N LEU A 8 -36.86 12.54 -2.85
CA LEU A 8 -35.80 12.97 -3.75
C LEU A 8 -34.60 13.54 -2.99
N ILE A 9 -34.84 14.34 -1.94
CA ILE A 9 -33.78 14.88 -1.07
C ILE A 9 -33.05 13.74 -0.33
N ILE A 10 -33.79 12.77 0.22
CA ILE A 10 -33.18 11.61 0.92
C ILE A 10 -32.33 10.77 -0.05
N LEU A 11 -32.81 10.53 -1.27
CA LEU A 11 -32.07 9.85 -2.32
C LEU A 11 -30.79 10.60 -2.71
N ALA A 12 -30.87 11.92 -2.88
CA ALA A 12 -29.71 12.75 -3.20
C ALA A 12 -28.67 12.76 -2.06
N LEU A 13 -29.12 12.77 -0.81
CA LEU A 13 -28.25 12.70 0.36
C LEU A 13 -27.57 11.34 0.47
N LEU A 14 -28.30 10.24 0.23
CA LEU A 14 -27.72 8.90 0.18
C LEU A 14 -26.65 8.79 -0.90
N ILE A 15 -26.91 9.30 -2.11
CA ILE A 15 -25.94 9.26 -3.22
C ILE A 15 -24.66 10.05 -2.87
N SER A 16 -24.77 11.20 -2.21
CA SER A 16 -23.60 11.99 -1.81
C SER A 16 -22.75 11.30 -0.73
N LEU A 17 -23.38 10.55 0.19
CA LEU A 17 -22.66 9.75 1.18
C LEU A 17 -21.85 8.61 0.54
N LEU A 18 -22.33 8.00 -0.55
CA LEU A 18 -21.61 6.92 -1.23
C LEU A 18 -20.39 7.40 -2.05
N ALA A 19 -20.37 8.66 -2.49
CA ALA A 19 -19.26 9.21 -3.28
C ALA A 19 -17.97 9.47 -2.46
N ALA A 20 -18.07 9.48 -1.13
CA ALA A 20 -16.93 9.77 -0.24
C ALA A 20 -15.84 8.68 -0.25
N CYS A 21 -16.16 7.43 -0.61
CA CYS A 21 -15.16 6.34 -0.67
C CYS A 21 -14.25 6.37 -1.91
N ALA A 22 -14.63 7.09 -2.98
CA ALA A 22 -13.86 7.09 -4.23
C ALA A 22 -12.74 8.14 -4.26
N ALA A 23 -12.71 9.07 -3.30
CA ALA A 23 -11.74 10.16 -3.25
C ALA A 23 -10.46 9.75 -2.48
N VAL A 24 -9.86 8.61 -2.83
CA VAL A 24 -8.46 8.38 -2.45
C VAL A 24 -7.60 9.12 -3.49
N PRO A 25 -6.81 10.13 -3.10
CA PRO A 25 -5.89 10.74 -4.03
C PRO A 25 -4.99 9.64 -4.56
N MET A 26 -4.95 9.48 -5.88
CA MET A 26 -4.07 8.56 -6.58
C MET A 26 -2.63 9.05 -6.41
N VAL A 27 -2.11 8.98 -5.19
CA VAL A 27 -0.72 9.29 -4.84
C VAL A 27 0.13 8.29 -5.59
N ASN A 28 0.55 8.70 -6.78
CA ASN A 28 1.37 8.00 -7.77
C ASN A 28 1.69 6.53 -7.45
N GLN A 29 0.64 5.68 -7.45
CA GLN A 29 0.69 4.30 -6.96
C GLN A 29 1.72 3.48 -7.74
N LYS A 30 1.87 3.77 -9.04
CA LYS A 30 2.90 3.20 -9.90
C LYS A 30 4.32 3.52 -9.42
N ASN A 31 4.58 4.76 -9.00
CA ASN A 31 5.88 5.13 -8.45
C ASN A 31 6.14 4.43 -7.11
N LEU A 32 5.11 4.22 -6.28
CA LEU A 32 5.24 3.49 -5.02
C LEU A 32 5.53 2.00 -5.25
N LYS A 33 4.83 1.33 -6.18
CA LYS A 33 5.15 -0.05 -6.56
C LYS A 33 6.58 -0.20 -7.05
N LYS A 34 7.03 0.68 -7.95
CA LYS A 34 8.42 0.67 -8.43
C LYS A 34 9.44 0.94 -7.32
N ALA A 35 9.14 1.89 -6.42
CA ALA A 35 10.00 2.15 -5.26
C ALA A 35 10.06 0.94 -4.32
N SER A 36 8.95 0.22 -4.17
CA SER A 36 8.87 -1.01 -3.39
C SER A 36 9.76 -2.11 -3.98
N GLU A 37 9.65 -2.36 -5.29
CA GLU A 37 10.51 -3.32 -6.01
C GLU A 37 12.00 -3.01 -5.84
N ILE A 38 12.39 -1.74 -5.93
CA ILE A 38 13.78 -1.31 -5.74
C ILE A 38 14.25 -1.57 -4.30
N ASN A 39 13.43 -1.21 -3.30
CA ASN A 39 13.78 -1.47 -1.91
C ASN A 39 13.83 -2.98 -1.59
N ALA A 40 12.99 -3.81 -2.21
CA ALA A 40 13.06 -5.26 -2.08
C ALA A 40 14.39 -5.82 -2.60
N LYS A 41 14.82 -5.37 -3.79
CA LYS A 41 16.13 -5.75 -4.38
C LYS A 41 17.32 -5.27 -3.55
N LEU A 42 17.25 -4.05 -3.02
CA LEU A 42 18.27 -3.55 -2.10
C LEU A 42 18.33 -4.39 -0.82
N GLY A 43 17.17 -4.77 -0.28
CA GLY A 43 17.08 -5.68 0.86
C GLY A 43 17.81 -6.99 0.60
N LEU A 44 17.49 -7.65 -0.52
CA LEU A 44 18.18 -8.88 -0.94
C LEU A 44 19.70 -8.68 -1.10
N GLY A 45 20.13 -7.57 -1.71
CA GLY A 45 21.55 -7.27 -1.86
C GLY A 45 22.26 -7.14 -0.52
N TYR A 46 21.70 -6.39 0.43
CA TYR A 46 22.27 -6.27 1.78
C TYR A 46 22.26 -7.61 2.54
N MET A 47 21.26 -8.48 2.33
CA MET A 47 21.27 -9.84 2.88
C MET A 47 22.42 -10.69 2.32
N GLN A 48 22.78 -10.50 1.04
CA GLN A 48 23.89 -11.22 0.42
C GLN A 48 25.25 -10.74 0.95
N GLU A 49 25.34 -9.46 1.33
CA GLU A 49 26.53 -8.86 1.96
C GLU A 49 26.62 -9.14 3.48
N GLY A 50 25.59 -9.71 4.10
CA GLY A 50 25.52 -9.93 5.56
C GLY A 50 25.11 -8.70 6.37
N HIS A 51 24.65 -7.64 5.71
CA HIS A 51 24.19 -6.39 6.33
C HIS A 51 22.70 -6.47 6.73
N ASP A 52 22.37 -7.41 7.62
CA ASP A 52 20.98 -7.81 7.92
C ASP A 52 20.10 -6.68 8.49
N GLU A 53 20.62 -5.79 9.33
CA GLU A 53 19.86 -4.63 9.82
C GLU A 53 19.48 -3.66 8.69
N THR A 54 20.41 -3.42 7.76
CA THR A 54 20.16 -2.55 6.61
C THR A 54 19.15 -3.22 5.68
N ALA A 55 19.29 -4.53 5.46
CA ALA A 55 18.32 -5.31 4.70
C ALA A 55 16.91 -5.20 5.29
N LEU A 56 16.78 -5.39 6.60
CA LEU A 56 15.50 -5.28 7.32
C LEU A 56 14.86 -3.91 7.07
N HIS A 57 15.64 -2.83 7.18
CA HIS A 57 15.14 -1.49 6.94
C HIS A 57 14.63 -1.29 5.49
N LYS A 58 15.34 -1.82 4.49
CA LYS A 58 14.89 -1.74 3.09
C LYS A 58 13.62 -2.56 2.84
N LEU A 59 13.55 -3.78 3.37
CA LEU A 59 12.39 -4.66 3.18
C LEU A 59 11.12 -4.08 3.84
N LEU A 60 11.22 -3.53 5.06
CA LEU A 60 10.09 -2.85 5.70
C LEU A 60 9.63 -1.62 4.92
N LYS A 61 10.57 -0.87 4.34
CA LYS A 61 10.23 0.26 3.47
C LYS A 61 9.52 -0.20 2.19
N ALA A 62 9.93 -1.31 1.60
CA ALA A 62 9.25 -1.89 0.44
C ALA A 62 7.79 -2.24 0.77
N ILE A 63 7.54 -2.93 1.88
CA ILE A 63 6.18 -3.29 2.33
C ILE A 63 5.34 -2.04 2.62
N LYS A 64 5.93 -0.98 3.19
CA LYS A 64 5.22 0.28 3.41
C LYS A 64 4.77 0.95 2.09
N GLN A 65 5.53 0.78 1.01
CA GLN A 65 5.25 1.39 -0.29
C GLN A 65 4.28 0.55 -1.13
N ASP A 66 4.41 -0.77 -1.07
CA ASP A 66 3.47 -1.71 -1.67
C ASP A 66 3.25 -2.87 -0.69
N PRO A 67 2.15 -2.85 0.08
CA PRO A 67 1.85 -3.89 1.06
C PRO A 67 1.71 -5.29 0.45
N GLU A 68 1.47 -5.38 -0.86
CA GLU A 68 1.29 -6.64 -1.60
C GLU A 68 2.56 -7.10 -2.32
N ASN A 69 3.71 -6.44 -2.10
CA ASN A 69 4.96 -6.83 -2.76
C ASN A 69 5.43 -8.22 -2.28
N ALA A 70 5.20 -9.24 -3.12
CA ALA A 70 5.51 -10.63 -2.84
C ALA A 70 7.01 -10.87 -2.56
N ASP A 71 7.90 -10.22 -3.33
CA ASP A 71 9.34 -10.33 -3.15
C ASP A 71 9.77 -9.80 -1.79
N ALA A 72 9.24 -8.64 -1.38
CA ALA A 72 9.57 -8.03 -0.09
C ALA A 72 9.18 -8.93 1.09
N HIS A 73 7.99 -9.54 1.05
CA HIS A 73 7.56 -10.51 2.06
C HIS A 73 8.41 -11.78 2.06
N GLN A 74 8.73 -12.31 0.89
CA GLN A 74 9.57 -13.51 0.75
C GLN A 74 10.97 -13.27 1.35
N TYR A 75 11.63 -12.18 0.95
CA TYR A 75 12.97 -11.86 1.45
C TYR A 75 12.95 -11.55 2.95
N LEU A 76 11.89 -10.89 3.45
CA LEU A 76 11.76 -10.61 4.88
C LEU A 76 11.60 -11.89 5.70
N ALA A 77 10.83 -12.87 5.21
CA ALA A 77 10.72 -14.18 5.84
C ALA A 77 12.07 -14.91 5.89
N VAL A 78 12.84 -14.88 4.80
CA VAL A 78 14.19 -15.45 4.77
C VAL A 78 15.14 -14.72 5.73
N LEU A 79 15.06 -13.39 5.79
CA LEU A 79 15.87 -12.58 6.71
C LEU A 79 15.54 -12.89 8.18
N TYR A 80 14.27 -13.01 8.54
CA TYR A 80 13.90 -13.38 9.91
C TYR A 80 14.40 -14.77 10.33
N ASN A 81 14.60 -15.69 9.39
CA ASN A 81 15.20 -17.00 9.70
C ASN A 81 16.73 -16.95 9.92
N ARG A 82 17.39 -15.83 9.56
CA ARG A 82 18.84 -15.65 9.75
C ARG A 82 19.19 -14.95 11.06
N LEU A 83 18.26 -14.17 11.60
CA LEU A 83 18.38 -13.46 12.87
C LEU A 83 18.19 -14.42 14.06
#